data_AF-A0AAW0Y3F0-F1
#
_entry.id   AF-A0AAW0Y3F0-F1
#
_cell.length_a   1.000
_cell.length_b   1.000
_cell.length_c   1.000
_cell.angle_alpha   90.00
_cell.angle_beta   90.00
_cell.angle_gamma   90.00
#
_symmetry.space_group_name_H-M   'P 1'
#
loop_
_entity.id
_entity.type
_entity.pdbx_description
1 polymer ?
#
loop_
_entity_poly.entity_id
_entity_poly.type
_entity_poly.pdbx_seq_one_letter_code
_entity_poly.pdbx_strand_id
1 'polypeptide(L)'
;EWVGWKNTTRQGQPVEITFEFDSVRNFSAVHIYANNLFTKDSQVFSHARVLFSMGGEHFHAQEAVEYEYVVDRIFEYARNVTIRLHNAAARYIKLQLYFALKWIMISEVSFDSVPCHCNLTDEDVTLSVSTEKMNEERFVEERISVVPAEETSALLLGGLICVALIFG
;
A
#
# COMPACT_ATOMS: atom_id res chain seq x y z
N GLU A 1 5.93 -6.99 -28.93
CA GLU A 1 6.88 -8.12 -28.98
C GLU A 1 7.01 -8.71 -27.57
N TRP A 2 8.02 -9.51 -27.24
CA TRP A 2 8.23 -10.02 -25.87
C TRP A 2 9.67 -9.77 -25.41
N VAL A 3 9.83 -9.17 -24.23
CA VAL A 3 11.11 -9.10 -23.51
C VAL A 3 11.14 -10.22 -22.47
N GLY A 4 12.21 -11.00 -22.44
CA GLY A 4 12.30 -12.22 -21.62
C GLY A 4 13.55 -12.29 -20.76
N TRP A 5 13.39 -12.64 -19.48
CA TRP A 5 14.48 -12.83 -18.54
C TRP A 5 14.51 -14.28 -18.04
N LYS A 6 15.71 -14.82 -17.84
CA LYS A 6 15.94 -16.21 -17.42
C LYS A 6 16.35 -16.28 -15.95
N ASN A 7 15.71 -17.16 -15.18
CA ASN A 7 16.00 -17.37 -13.76
C ASN A 7 17.47 -17.82 -13.54
N THR A 8 17.95 -18.75 -14.36
CA THR A 8 19.27 -19.38 -14.23
C THR A 8 20.47 -18.42 -14.36
N THR A 9 20.26 -17.19 -14.84
CA THR A 9 21.32 -16.17 -14.97
C THR A 9 21.27 -15.10 -13.88
N ARG A 10 20.39 -15.23 -12.87
CA ARG A 10 20.17 -14.21 -11.83
C ARG A 10 20.44 -14.67 -10.39
N GLN A 11 20.93 -15.90 -10.17
CA GLN A 11 21.31 -16.41 -8.84
C GLN A 11 20.19 -16.29 -7.77
N GLY A 12 18.92 -16.38 -8.18
CA GLY A 12 17.76 -16.21 -7.30
C GLY A 12 17.28 -14.76 -7.12
N GLN A 13 17.98 -13.76 -7.66
CA GLN A 13 17.50 -12.37 -7.67
C GLN A 13 16.28 -12.20 -8.59
N PRO A 14 15.31 -11.33 -8.23
CA PRO A 14 14.19 -10.99 -9.10
C PRO A 14 14.65 -10.28 -10.38
N VAL A 15 13.76 -10.17 -11.36
CA VAL A 15 13.90 -9.19 -12.44
C VAL A 15 13.63 -7.81 -11.85
N GLU A 16 14.60 -6.90 -11.91
CA GLU A 16 14.37 -5.49 -11.56
C GLU A 16 14.13 -4.67 -12.82
N ILE A 17 13.10 -3.81 -12.80
CA ILE A 17 12.82 -2.84 -13.86
C ILE A 17 12.49 -1.50 -13.18
N THR A 18 13.30 -0.47 -13.42
CA THR A 18 13.04 0.89 -12.95
C THR A 18 12.44 1.72 -14.08
N PHE A 19 11.36 2.45 -13.76
CA PHE A 19 10.69 3.42 -14.61
C PHE A 19 10.93 4.81 -14.03
N GLU A 20 11.39 5.75 -14.85
CA GLU A 20 11.43 7.18 -14.54
C GLU A 20 10.25 7.88 -15.24
N PHE A 21 9.66 8.86 -14.56
CA PHE A 21 8.63 9.72 -15.09
C PHE A 21 9.11 11.17 -15.18
N ASP A 22 8.47 11.95 -16.06
CA ASP A 22 8.75 13.36 -16.34
C ASP A 22 8.51 14.31 -15.15
N SER A 23 7.72 13.84 -14.19
CA SER A 23 7.14 14.61 -13.09
C SER A 23 6.80 13.66 -11.94
N VAL A 24 6.55 14.20 -10.73
CA VAL A 24 5.94 13.42 -9.66
C VAL A 24 4.48 13.15 -10.03
N ARG A 25 4.05 11.89 -9.97
CA ARG A 25 2.69 11.44 -10.28
C ARG A 25 2.11 10.63 -9.13
N ASN A 26 0.79 10.63 -9.00
CA ASN A 26 0.05 9.76 -8.09
C ASN A 26 -0.39 8.52 -8.88
N PHE A 27 0.01 7.33 -8.43
CA PHE A 27 -0.16 6.05 -9.14
C PHE A 27 -1.28 5.22 -8.54
N SER A 28 -2.35 4.99 -9.32
CA SER A 28 -3.51 4.20 -8.89
C SER A 28 -3.30 2.70 -9.14
N ALA A 29 -2.67 2.33 -10.26
CA ALA A 29 -2.37 0.94 -10.61
C ALA A 29 -1.17 0.82 -11.57
N VAL A 30 -0.62 -0.40 -11.66
CA VAL A 30 0.25 -0.86 -12.75
C VAL A 30 -0.33 -2.12 -13.37
N HIS A 31 -0.28 -2.19 -14.70
CA HIS A 31 -0.72 -3.31 -15.52
C HIS A 31 0.51 -3.94 -16.19
N ILE A 32 0.63 -5.26 -16.11
CA ILE A 32 1.78 -6.01 -16.65
C ILE A 32 1.25 -7.14 -17.53
N TYR A 33 1.48 -7.04 -18.85
CA TYR A 33 1.06 -8.09 -19.78
C TYR A 33 2.14 -9.17 -19.90
N ALA A 34 1.95 -10.23 -19.11
CA ALA A 34 2.90 -11.33 -18.94
C ALA A 34 2.49 -12.61 -19.70
N ASN A 35 3.47 -13.39 -20.13
CA ASN A 35 3.25 -14.68 -20.79
C ASN A 35 2.98 -15.80 -19.78
N ASN A 36 2.20 -16.82 -20.14
CA ASN A 36 1.93 -17.99 -19.30
C ASN A 36 2.06 -19.35 -20.04
N LEU A 37 2.97 -19.44 -21.01
CA LEU A 37 3.24 -20.66 -21.78
C LEU A 37 4.08 -21.66 -20.95
N PHE A 38 3.50 -22.16 -19.86
CA PHE A 38 4.20 -22.91 -18.81
C PHE A 38 4.73 -24.28 -19.28
N THR A 39 4.15 -24.86 -20.34
CA THR A 39 4.70 -26.07 -21.00
C THR A 39 5.99 -25.80 -21.78
N LYS A 40 6.36 -24.52 -21.96
CA LYS A 40 7.61 -24.04 -22.57
C LYS A 40 8.47 -23.24 -21.58
N ASP A 41 8.38 -23.61 -20.30
CA ASP A 41 9.14 -23.05 -19.19
C ASP A 41 8.88 -21.55 -18.84
N SER A 42 7.91 -20.88 -19.48
CA SER A 42 7.57 -19.49 -19.18
C SER A 42 6.25 -19.37 -18.41
N GLN A 43 6.26 -18.61 -17.32
CA GLN A 43 5.08 -18.41 -16.48
C GLN A 43 5.03 -16.95 -16.02
N VAL A 44 3.84 -16.47 -15.69
CA VAL A 44 3.69 -15.23 -14.93
C VAL A 44 4.53 -15.30 -13.65
N PHE A 45 5.11 -14.19 -13.23
CA PHE A 45 5.85 -14.06 -11.98
C PHE A 45 5.02 -14.58 -10.79
N SER A 46 5.65 -15.19 -9.79
CA SER A 46 4.93 -15.71 -8.60
C SER A 46 4.53 -14.58 -7.66
N HIS A 47 5.38 -13.55 -7.58
CA HIS A 47 5.28 -12.44 -6.66
C HIS A 47 5.92 -11.21 -7.31
N ALA A 48 5.38 -10.03 -7.00
CA ALA A 48 5.85 -8.75 -7.47
C ALA A 48 5.91 -7.75 -6.32
N ARG A 49 6.94 -6.93 -6.30
CA ARG A 49 7.12 -5.82 -5.35
C ARG A 49 7.22 -4.52 -6.13
N VAL A 50 6.48 -3.51 -5.69
CA VAL A 50 6.50 -2.17 -6.30
C VAL A 50 7.02 -1.18 -5.27
N LEU A 51 8.18 -0.58 -5.56
CA LEU A 51 8.86 0.35 -4.67
C LEU A 51 8.92 1.74 -5.31
N PHE A 52 8.83 2.78 -4.48
CA PHE A 52 8.61 4.17 -4.91
C PHE A 52 9.77 5.08 -4.51
N SER A 53 10.18 5.99 -5.40
CA SER A 53 11.17 7.03 -5.09
C SER A 53 10.81 8.39 -5.71
N MET A 54 11.30 9.47 -5.09
CA MET A 54 11.27 10.83 -5.65
C MET A 54 12.52 11.13 -6.47
N GLY A 55 13.72 10.87 -5.90
CA GLY A 55 15.02 11.14 -6.55
C GLY A 55 15.71 9.95 -7.23
N GLY A 56 15.09 8.76 -7.25
CA GLY A 56 15.57 7.60 -8.00
C GLY A 56 16.68 6.77 -7.32
N GLU A 57 17.41 7.32 -6.34
CA GLU A 57 18.38 6.56 -5.54
C GLU A 57 17.71 5.67 -4.48
N HIS A 58 16.86 6.28 -3.65
CA HIS A 58 16.31 5.66 -2.43
C HIS A 58 14.82 5.30 -2.63
N PHE A 59 14.51 4.02 -2.70
CA PHE A 59 13.16 3.50 -2.99
C PHE A 59 12.31 3.32 -1.72
N HIS A 60 12.17 4.41 -0.97
CA HIS A 60 11.45 4.49 0.32
C HIS A 60 10.49 5.69 0.40
N ALA A 61 10.07 6.26 -0.73
CA ALA A 61 9.14 7.40 -0.73
C ALA A 61 7.75 7.03 -0.18
N GLN A 62 7.35 5.77 -0.31
CA GLN A 62 6.20 5.15 0.35
C GLN A 62 6.51 3.68 0.70
N GLU A 63 5.62 3.04 1.45
CA GLU A 63 5.66 1.60 1.70
C GLU A 63 5.59 0.80 0.39
N ALA A 64 6.31 -0.31 0.30
CA ALA A 64 6.35 -1.13 -0.90
C ALA A 64 5.04 -1.92 -1.06
N VAL A 65 4.44 -1.89 -2.25
CA VAL A 65 3.27 -2.73 -2.54
C VAL A 65 3.74 -4.14 -2.89
N GLU A 66 3.44 -5.07 -2.00
CA GLU A 66 3.65 -6.51 -2.18
C GLU A 66 2.42 -7.14 -2.88
N TYR A 67 2.65 -7.97 -3.90
CA TYR A 67 1.60 -8.67 -4.65
C TYR A 67 1.97 -10.14 -4.90
N GLU A 68 1.03 -11.05 -4.68
CA GLU A 68 1.18 -12.47 -5.02
C GLU A 68 0.28 -12.84 -6.21
N TYR A 69 0.82 -13.59 -7.17
CA TYR A 69 0.06 -14.05 -8.33
C TYR A 69 -0.42 -15.49 -8.13
N VAL A 70 -1.74 -15.69 -8.18
CA VAL A 70 -2.36 -17.02 -8.12
C VAL A 70 -2.00 -17.81 -9.37
N VAL A 71 -1.17 -18.85 -9.20
CA VAL A 71 -0.61 -19.66 -10.30
C VAL A 71 -1.70 -20.36 -11.12
N ASP A 72 -1.83 -19.94 -12.38
CA ASP A 72 -2.67 -20.60 -13.38
C ASP A 72 -1.84 -21.58 -14.20
N ARG A 73 -2.16 -22.87 -14.10
CA ARG A 73 -1.62 -23.96 -14.92
C ARG A 73 -2.73 -24.73 -15.67
N ILE A 74 -3.83 -24.04 -15.96
CA ILE A 74 -4.96 -24.56 -16.74
C ILE A 74 -4.93 -23.97 -18.15
N PHE A 75 -4.62 -22.66 -18.30
CA PHE A 75 -4.65 -21.97 -19.59
C PHE A 75 -3.35 -21.24 -19.93
N GLU A 76 -2.73 -21.58 -21.07
CA GLU A 76 -1.44 -21.01 -21.53
C GLU A 76 -1.54 -19.63 -22.23
N TYR A 77 -2.70 -18.98 -22.24
CA TYR A 77 -2.83 -17.61 -22.74
C TYR A 77 -1.98 -16.63 -21.91
N ALA A 78 -1.67 -15.45 -22.43
CA ALA A 78 -1.08 -14.38 -21.63
C ALA A 78 -2.06 -13.85 -20.55
N ARG A 79 -1.55 -13.07 -19.60
CA ARG A 79 -2.34 -12.45 -18.52
C ARG A 79 -1.98 -10.97 -18.40
N ASN A 80 -3.00 -10.11 -18.29
CA ASN A 80 -2.82 -8.73 -17.86
C ASN A 80 -2.93 -8.69 -16.33
N VAL A 81 -1.80 -8.66 -15.62
CA VAL A 81 -1.76 -8.61 -14.16
C VAL A 81 -1.89 -7.16 -13.72
N THR A 82 -2.93 -6.85 -12.94
CA THR A 82 -3.18 -5.50 -12.42
C THR A 82 -2.86 -5.45 -10.93
N ILE A 83 -1.92 -4.60 -10.54
CA ILE A 83 -1.51 -4.38 -9.15
C ILE A 83 -1.97 -2.97 -8.77
N ARG A 84 -2.77 -2.85 -7.69
CA ARG A 84 -3.22 -1.53 -7.18
C ARG A 84 -2.08 -0.86 -6.42
N LEU A 85 -1.82 0.41 -6.73
CA LEU A 85 -0.73 1.19 -6.15
C LEU A 85 -1.21 2.26 -5.16
N HIS A 86 -2.49 2.21 -4.78
CA HIS A 86 -3.06 2.97 -3.65
C HIS A 86 -2.92 4.51 -3.74
N ASN A 87 -2.77 5.05 -4.96
CA ASN A 87 -2.52 6.46 -5.27
C ASN A 87 -1.14 6.96 -4.76
N ALA A 88 -0.15 6.07 -4.72
CA ALA A 88 1.21 6.38 -4.26
C ALA A 88 1.85 7.51 -5.07
N ALA A 89 2.46 8.48 -4.38
CA ALA A 89 3.17 9.60 -5.00
C ALA A 89 4.64 9.24 -5.26
N ALA A 90 5.10 9.33 -6.51
CA ALA A 90 6.47 9.01 -6.90
C ALA A 90 6.87 9.72 -8.21
N ARG A 91 8.18 9.80 -8.47
CA ARG A 91 8.72 10.08 -9.82
C ARG A 91 9.45 8.87 -10.43
N TYR A 92 9.88 7.92 -9.59
CA TYR A 92 10.47 6.66 -10.02
C TYR A 92 9.74 5.48 -9.38
N ILE A 93 9.50 4.44 -10.17
CA ILE A 93 8.96 3.15 -9.71
C ILE A 93 9.94 2.05 -10.05
N LYS A 94 10.27 1.21 -9.07
CA LYS A 94 10.98 -0.06 -9.29
C LYS A 94 10.02 -1.22 -9.14
N LEU A 95 9.89 -2.04 -10.18
CA LEU A 95 9.28 -3.37 -10.11
C LEU A 95 10.37 -4.40 -9.79
N GLN A 96 10.15 -5.25 -8.79
CA GLN A 96 10.90 -6.48 -8.55
C GLN A 96 9.98 -7.68 -8.81
N LEU A 97 10.24 -8.44 -9.87
CA LEU A 97 9.39 -9.55 -10.32
C LEU A 97 10.07 -10.90 -10.06
N TYR A 98 9.43 -11.76 -9.28
CA TYR A 98 9.99 -13.02 -8.77
C TYR A 98 9.57 -14.21 -9.64
N PHE A 99 10.51 -15.11 -9.90
CA PHE A 99 10.31 -16.21 -10.84
C PHE A 99 9.44 -17.33 -10.26
N ALA A 100 8.29 -17.60 -10.89
CA ALA A 100 7.53 -18.83 -10.65
C ALA A 100 8.07 -20.04 -11.43
N LEU A 101 8.90 -19.81 -12.46
CA LEU A 101 9.42 -20.82 -13.37
C LEU A 101 10.79 -20.38 -13.94
N LYS A 102 11.14 -20.81 -15.16
CA LYS A 102 12.48 -20.56 -15.77
C LYS A 102 12.57 -19.21 -16.48
N TRP A 103 11.46 -18.75 -17.04
CA TRP A 103 11.36 -17.49 -17.78
C TRP A 103 10.17 -16.64 -17.32
N ILE A 104 10.43 -15.37 -17.03
CA ILE A 104 9.41 -14.31 -17.06
C ILE A 104 9.51 -13.67 -18.45
N MET A 105 8.38 -13.52 -19.15
CA MET A 105 8.30 -12.75 -20.39
C MET A 105 7.17 -11.73 -20.31
N ILE A 106 7.45 -10.49 -20.70
CA ILE A 106 6.52 -9.35 -20.64
C ILE A 106 6.52 -8.65 -21.99
N SER A 107 5.35 -8.23 -22.47
CA SER A 107 5.22 -7.46 -23.72
C SER A 107 4.95 -5.97 -23.49
N GLU A 108 4.33 -5.63 -22.36
CA GLU A 108 3.87 -4.29 -22.02
C GLU A 108 3.84 -4.12 -20.50
N VAL A 109 4.18 -2.91 -20.05
CA VAL A 109 3.89 -2.40 -18.69
C VAL A 109 3.29 -1.00 -18.85
N SER A 110 2.14 -0.76 -18.23
CA SER A 110 1.42 0.52 -18.29
C SER A 110 0.90 0.93 -16.91
N PHE A 111 0.74 2.24 -16.66
CA PHE A 111 0.53 2.81 -15.32
C PHE A 111 -0.65 3.80 -15.29
N ASP A 112 -1.71 3.46 -14.56
CA ASP A 112 -2.79 4.38 -14.23
C ASP A 112 -2.27 5.43 -13.25
N SER A 113 -2.08 6.67 -13.71
CA SER A 113 -1.49 7.73 -12.91
C SER A 113 -1.80 9.15 -13.40
N VAL A 114 -1.87 10.09 -12.47
CA VAL A 114 -2.10 11.53 -12.73
C VAL A 114 -0.93 12.38 -12.21
N PRO A 115 -0.50 13.45 -12.91
CA PRO A 115 0.53 14.36 -12.40
C PRO A 115 0.12 14.98 -11.05
N CYS A 116 1.03 14.97 -10.08
CA CYS A 116 0.78 15.65 -8.81
C CYS A 116 0.88 17.16 -9.02
N HIS A 117 -0.09 17.90 -8.47
CA HIS A 117 -0.07 19.36 -8.44
C HIS A 117 0.63 19.88 -7.16
N CYS A 118 1.54 19.08 -6.60
CA CYS A 118 2.24 19.34 -5.35
C CYS A 118 3.66 19.86 -5.62
N ASN A 119 4.03 20.96 -4.96
CA ASN A 119 5.39 21.51 -5.00
C ASN A 119 6.35 20.68 -4.14
N LEU A 120 6.62 19.44 -4.57
CA LEU A 120 7.67 18.60 -3.98
C LEU A 120 9.00 18.92 -4.65
N THR A 121 9.82 19.73 -3.98
CA THR A 121 11.25 19.89 -4.30
C THR A 121 12.00 18.61 -3.94
N ASP A 122 12.96 18.20 -4.77
CA ASP A 122 13.59 16.87 -4.71
C ASP A 122 14.40 16.55 -3.42
N GLU A 123 14.51 17.47 -2.45
CA GLU A 123 15.39 17.35 -1.28
C GLU A 123 14.71 17.16 0.08
N ASP A 124 13.36 17.21 0.20
CA ASP A 124 12.69 17.14 1.50
C ASP A 124 11.75 15.93 1.67
N VAL A 125 12.34 14.79 2.06
CA VAL A 125 11.62 13.62 2.60
C VAL A 125 12.24 13.24 3.95
N THR A 126 12.13 14.13 4.93
CA THR A 126 12.28 13.76 6.35
C THR A 126 10.93 13.61 7.02
N LEU A 127 10.79 12.56 7.83
CA LEU A 127 9.52 11.99 8.28
C LEU A 127 8.65 12.96 9.10
N SER A 128 7.44 13.28 8.62
CA SER A 128 6.34 13.72 9.48
C SER A 128 4.96 13.37 8.91
N VAL A 129 4.48 12.14 9.18
CA VAL A 129 3.04 11.82 9.04
C VAL A 129 2.32 12.27 10.33
N SER A 130 2.05 13.56 10.44
CA SER A 130 1.12 14.09 11.45
C SER A 130 -0.32 13.99 10.92
N THR A 131 -0.95 12.86 11.23
CA THR A 131 -2.43 12.76 11.27
C THR A 131 -2.96 13.66 12.39
N GLU A 132 -4.25 14.01 12.33
CA GLU A 132 -5.00 14.87 13.28
C GLU A 132 -4.86 16.39 13.04
N LYS A 133 -5.91 17.21 13.16
CA LYS A 133 -7.36 16.96 13.34
C LYS A 133 -8.16 18.15 12.77
N MET A 134 -9.48 18.00 12.59
CA MET A 134 -10.37 19.13 12.30
C MET A 134 -10.27 20.19 13.40
N ASN A 135 -10.16 21.47 13.03
CA ASN A 135 -10.26 22.58 13.97
C ASN A 135 -11.63 23.27 13.81
N GLU A 136 -12.53 23.08 14.78
CA GLU A 136 -13.90 23.61 14.76
C GLU A 136 -14.24 24.27 16.11
N GLU A 137 -13.54 25.36 16.43
CA GLU A 137 -13.74 26.13 17.66
C GLU A 137 -15.01 27.00 17.61
N ARG A 138 -16.03 26.65 18.42
CA ARG A 138 -17.05 27.62 18.86
C ARG A 138 -17.79 27.18 20.15
N PHE A 139 -17.99 28.15 21.05
CA PHE A 139 -18.66 28.06 22.38
C PHE A 139 -17.92 27.18 23.41
N VAL A 140 -17.26 27.72 24.45
CA VAL A 140 -17.80 28.49 25.61
C VAL A 140 -18.80 27.61 26.40
N GLU A 141 -18.60 27.23 27.67
CA GLU A 141 -18.09 28.02 28.81
C GLU A 141 -17.45 27.17 29.93
N GLU A 142 -16.61 27.77 30.80
CA GLU A 142 -16.00 27.11 31.98
C GLU A 142 -16.04 28.01 33.25
N ARG A 143 -16.64 27.54 34.36
CA ARG A 143 -16.32 27.91 35.77
C ARG A 143 -16.77 26.83 36.78
N ILE A 144 -16.08 26.70 37.92
CA ILE A 144 -16.16 25.63 38.94
C ILE A 144 -15.95 26.24 40.35
N SER A 145 -16.52 25.78 41.49
CA SER A 145 -17.52 24.73 41.78
C SER A 145 -18.82 25.29 42.45
N VAL A 146 -19.24 25.12 43.72
CA VAL A 146 -18.71 24.61 45.02
C VAL A 146 -19.85 23.91 45.80
N VAL A 147 -19.55 23.00 46.75
CA VAL A 147 -20.53 22.25 47.59
C VAL A 147 -20.52 22.75 49.05
N PRO A 148 -21.66 22.71 49.77
CA PRO A 148 -21.80 21.73 50.87
C PRO A 148 -23.19 21.06 50.92
N ALA A 149 -23.39 20.11 51.85
CA ALA A 149 -24.59 19.28 51.97
C ALA A 149 -25.31 19.47 53.32
N GLU A 150 -26.62 19.22 53.36
CA GLU A 150 -27.35 18.87 54.60
C GLU A 150 -28.66 18.10 54.33
N GLU A 151 -29.27 17.61 55.40
CA GLU A 151 -30.01 16.35 55.56
C GLU A 151 -31.47 16.21 55.02
N THR A 152 -31.98 14.98 55.17
CA THR A 152 -33.40 14.53 55.31
C THR A 152 -34.24 14.09 54.08
N SER A 153 -34.43 12.77 54.02
CA SER A 153 -35.76 12.11 53.99
C SER A 153 -36.72 12.31 52.81
N ALA A 154 -36.57 11.49 51.77
CA ALA A 154 -37.69 11.03 50.94
C ALA A 154 -37.53 9.53 50.60
N LEU A 155 -38.61 8.76 50.77
CA LEU A 155 -38.68 7.33 50.40
C LEU A 155 -39.01 7.18 48.91
N LEU A 156 -38.39 6.20 48.25
CA LEU A 156 -39.08 5.35 47.25
C LEU A 156 -38.29 4.04 47.01
N LEU A 157 -38.99 2.99 46.60
CA LEU A 157 -38.50 1.61 46.56
C LEU A 157 -37.95 1.18 45.19
N GLY A 158 -36.93 0.32 45.21
CA GLY A 158 -36.53 -0.54 44.09
C GLY A 158 -35.20 -0.17 43.41
N GLY A 159 -34.30 -1.12 43.15
CA GLY A 159 -34.28 -2.53 43.56
C GLY A 159 -33.21 -3.35 42.83
N LEU A 160 -32.60 -4.31 43.56
CA LEU A 160 -31.64 -5.35 43.12
C LEU A 160 -30.42 -4.85 42.30
N ILE A 161 -29.20 -4.89 42.84
CA ILE A 161 -28.38 -6.11 43.03
C ILE A 161 -28.12 -6.85 41.71
N CYS A 162 -26.95 -6.59 41.12
CA CYS A 162 -26.18 -7.56 40.35
C CYS A 162 -24.75 -7.54 40.93
N VAL A 163 -24.35 -8.64 41.57
CA VAL A 163 -23.03 -8.78 42.23
C VAL A 163 -21.98 -9.21 41.21
N ALA A 164 -20.74 -8.75 41.41
CA ALA A 164 -19.61 -9.13 40.58
C ALA A 164 -19.32 -10.64 40.65
N LEU A 165 -18.89 -11.23 39.53
CA LEU A 165 -18.19 -12.51 39.50
C LEU A 165 -16.79 -12.30 38.90
N ILE A 166 -15.79 -12.40 39.77
CA ILE A 166 -14.37 -12.38 39.41
C ILE A 166 -13.88 -13.83 39.45
N PHE A 167 -13.54 -14.37 38.29
CA PHE A 167 -12.74 -15.59 38.12
C PHE A 167 -11.96 -15.46 36.80
N GLY A 168 -10.63 -15.51 36.79
CA GLY A 168 -9.69 -15.59 37.92
C GLY A 168 -8.26 -15.38 37.46
#